data_AF-A0A7Y3UF61-F1
#
_entry.id   AF-A0A7Y3UF61-F1
#
_cell.length_a   1.000
_cell.length_b   1.000
_cell.length_c   1.000
_cell.angle_alpha   90.00
_cell.angle_beta   90.00
_cell.angle_gamma   90.00
#
_symmetry.space_group_name_H-M   'P 1'
#
loop_
_entity.id
_entity.type
_entity.pdbx_description
1 polymer ?
#
loop_
_entity_poly.entity_id
_entity_poly.type
_entity_poly.pdbx_seq_one_letter_code
_entity_poly.pdbx_strand_id
1 'polypeptide(L)'
;MIRQSSVRAAAVISAVLLSNSAWGQLRVVTYNVADLQGNTGEILNTLTLLTEDSAPNSGTIRVPDLYIVQEVSSGTVNTLRSYLNSTAPLGITYNLATFTSNGGGGENALYYRSDTIMEVANEHRDITNHSGPRATDRWKVRLTQATNTSLYIYGSHFKADVGSSNESMRESEANAIRNDADSLGDGVNVIYAGDWNTYANIEPAYVRFFDSGPGKAVDPVYERSFPIVSHSQSPHDGSEGLVTGGMDDRFDFIQMTEELVDGSDIDIVTGAYRSVGNDGNHYNKAINNGYNDYFPTSEQWKSDALAKASDHLPVMADFTLFGEVFSLDADLLFSNAFATLRTYGSRPNEMVYFIYSTRGLGETVVGQLGVTLRLDRPALAGQDLADGTGLAELTVKVPRNASGVGVWFEAAQQGQTTDVVYRKVI
;
A
#
# COMPACT_ATOMS: atom_id res chain seq x y z
N MET A 1 29.72 -50.71 -38.53
CA MET A 1 29.80 -49.96 -37.25
C MET A 1 30.48 -48.65 -37.60
N ILE A 2 29.89 -47.45 -37.54
CA ILE A 2 28.85 -46.88 -36.68
C ILE A 2 28.06 -45.84 -37.52
N ARG A 3 26.73 -45.82 -37.40
CA ARG A 3 25.87 -44.78 -37.99
C ARG A 3 26.07 -43.48 -37.21
N GLN A 4 26.39 -42.38 -37.89
CA GLN A 4 26.31 -41.04 -37.29
C GLN A 4 24.83 -40.65 -37.17
N SER A 5 24.30 -40.69 -35.95
CA SER A 5 23.03 -40.07 -35.58
C SER A 5 23.26 -38.59 -35.30
N SER A 6 22.72 -37.73 -36.16
CA SER A 6 22.60 -36.29 -35.93
C SER A 6 21.61 -36.03 -34.78
N VAL A 7 22.13 -35.72 -33.60
CA VAL A 7 21.34 -35.18 -32.50
C VAL A 7 21.10 -33.70 -32.81
N ARG A 8 19.86 -33.35 -33.17
CA ARG A 8 19.41 -31.97 -33.21
C ARG A 8 19.27 -31.50 -31.76
N ALA A 9 20.13 -30.59 -31.33
CA ALA A 9 19.94 -29.85 -30.08
C ALA A 9 18.66 -29.01 -30.23
N ALA A 10 17.58 -29.42 -29.55
CA ALA A 10 16.42 -28.57 -29.37
C ALA A 10 16.84 -27.47 -28.37
N ALA A 11 16.93 -26.23 -28.87
CA ALA A 11 17.03 -25.07 -28.01
C ALA A 11 15.71 -24.96 -27.23
N VAL A 12 15.72 -25.37 -25.97
CA VAL A 12 14.67 -25.01 -25.01
C VAL A 12 14.86 -23.52 -24.74
N ILE A 13 14.07 -22.68 -25.41
CA ILE A 13 13.88 -21.30 -25.00
C ILE A 13 13.07 -21.39 -23.70
N SER A 14 13.76 -21.33 -22.56
CA SER A 14 13.13 -21.01 -21.29
C SER A 14 12.56 -19.61 -21.45
N ALA A 15 11.25 -19.51 -21.68
CA ALA A 15 10.53 -18.28 -21.44
C ALA A 15 10.67 -17.99 -19.94
N VAL A 16 11.56 -17.05 -19.60
CA VAL A 16 11.48 -16.37 -18.32
C VAL A 16 10.14 -15.66 -18.36
N LEU A 17 9.14 -16.23 -17.69
CA LEU A 17 7.93 -15.52 -17.32
C LEU A 17 8.40 -14.42 -16.37
N LEU A 18 8.69 -13.25 -16.93
CA LEU A 18 8.70 -12.03 -16.15
C LEU A 18 7.27 -11.90 -15.63
N SER A 19 7.09 -12.08 -14.33
CA SER A 19 5.84 -11.71 -13.66
C SER A 19 5.65 -10.23 -13.94
N ASN A 20 4.70 -9.89 -14.81
CA ASN A 20 4.21 -8.52 -14.91
C ASN A 20 3.51 -8.24 -13.60
N SER A 21 4.16 -7.46 -12.72
CA SER A 21 3.53 -6.99 -11.50
C SER A 21 2.34 -6.14 -11.90
N ALA A 22 1.12 -6.60 -11.63
CA ALA A 22 -0.05 -5.75 -11.66
C ALA A 22 0.13 -4.63 -10.62
N TRP A 23 -0.40 -3.44 -10.89
CA TRP A 23 0.01 -2.22 -10.19
C TRP A 23 -0.99 -1.87 -9.11
N GLY A 24 -0.49 -1.30 -8.02
CA GLY A 24 -1.31 -0.96 -6.85
C GLY A 24 -2.46 0.00 -7.18
N GLN A 25 -3.68 -0.44 -6.89
CA GLN A 25 -4.93 0.30 -7.01
C GLN A 25 -5.55 0.66 -5.65
N LEU A 26 -4.98 0.16 -4.55
CA LEU A 26 -5.28 0.53 -3.17
C LEU A 26 -3.94 0.65 -2.42
N ARG A 27 -3.75 1.71 -1.63
CA ARG A 27 -2.50 1.99 -0.89
C ARG A 27 -2.84 2.13 0.57
N VAL A 28 -2.21 1.29 1.37
CA VAL A 28 -2.41 1.21 2.81
C VAL A 28 -1.13 1.64 3.49
N VAL A 29 -1.27 2.57 4.44
CA VAL A 29 -0.18 3.06 5.28
C VAL A 29 -0.50 2.70 6.71
N THR A 30 0.47 2.15 7.43
CA THR A 30 0.46 2.14 8.89
C THR A 30 1.55 3.05 9.43
N TYR A 31 1.27 3.79 10.51
CA TYR A 31 2.23 4.72 11.08
C TYR A 31 1.93 5.05 12.55
N ASN A 32 2.82 4.68 13.46
CA ASN A 32 2.83 5.25 14.81
C ASN A 32 3.29 6.72 14.74
N VAL A 33 2.40 7.64 15.11
CA VAL A 33 2.62 9.10 14.97
C VAL A 33 3.11 9.77 16.27
N ALA A 34 3.39 8.98 17.31
CA ALA A 34 3.90 9.45 18.60
C ALA A 34 3.09 10.61 19.21
N ASP A 35 1.76 10.58 19.10
CA ASP A 35 0.83 11.66 19.50
C ASP A 35 1.21 13.04 18.94
N LEU A 36 1.81 13.07 17.74
CA LEU A 36 2.32 14.27 17.06
C LEU A 36 3.38 15.04 17.89
N GLN A 37 4.17 14.34 18.71
CA GLN A 37 5.22 14.96 19.52
C GLN A 37 6.45 15.41 18.72
N GLY A 38 6.66 14.86 17.52
CA GLY A 38 7.73 15.27 16.62
C GLY A 38 7.56 16.70 16.08
N ASN A 39 8.54 17.15 15.31
CA ASN A 39 8.51 18.48 14.70
C ASN A 39 7.33 18.63 13.74
N THR A 40 6.41 19.58 14.01
CA THR A 40 5.22 19.82 13.18
C THR A 40 5.53 20.03 11.69
N GLY A 41 6.60 20.76 11.36
CA GLY A 41 7.00 20.99 9.97
C GLY A 41 7.43 19.69 9.30
N GLU A 42 8.16 18.84 10.03
CA GLU A 42 8.64 17.56 9.54
C GLU A 42 7.56 16.48 9.48
N ILE A 43 6.56 16.55 10.36
CA ILE A 43 5.32 15.76 10.24
C ILE A 43 4.63 16.09 8.92
N LEU A 44 4.42 17.38 8.60
CA LEU A 44 3.78 17.80 7.35
C LEU A 44 4.59 17.39 6.11
N ASN A 45 5.92 17.54 6.17
CA ASN A 45 6.84 17.09 5.14
C ASN A 45 6.77 15.56 4.93
N THR A 46 6.74 14.80 6.02
CA THR A 46 6.59 13.34 5.98
C THR A 46 5.25 12.94 5.36
N LEU A 47 4.14 13.54 5.78
CA LEU A 47 2.84 13.23 5.19
C LEU A 47 2.80 13.58 3.69
N THR A 48 3.41 14.69 3.26
CA THR A 48 3.56 15.05 1.85
C THR A 48 4.36 13.99 1.10
N LEU A 49 5.50 13.57 1.65
CA LEU A 49 6.33 12.49 1.10
C LEU A 49 5.53 11.20 0.87
N LEU A 50 4.64 10.81 1.79
CA LEU A 50 3.80 9.62 1.62
C LEU A 50 2.84 9.72 0.44
N THR A 51 2.43 10.93 0.05
CA THR A 51 1.61 11.15 -1.16
C THR A 51 2.42 11.10 -2.47
N GLU A 52 3.72 11.32 -2.38
CA GLU A 52 4.66 11.39 -3.51
C GLU A 52 5.49 10.10 -3.69
N ASP A 53 5.50 9.21 -2.68
CA ASP A 53 6.32 8.01 -2.69
C ASP A 53 5.93 7.09 -3.87
N SER A 54 6.89 6.81 -4.74
CA SER A 54 6.73 5.81 -5.79
C SER A 54 7.23 4.47 -5.26
N ALA A 55 6.40 3.43 -5.30
CA ALA A 55 6.84 2.12 -4.81
C ALA A 55 8.10 1.67 -5.56
N PRO A 56 9.11 1.10 -4.88
CA PRO A 56 10.29 0.52 -5.50
C PRO A 56 9.87 -0.40 -6.64
N ASN A 57 10.51 -0.27 -7.80
CA ASN A 57 10.25 -1.07 -9.00
C ASN A 57 8.93 -0.81 -9.76
N SER A 58 8.02 0.04 -9.25
CA SER A 58 6.85 0.47 -10.02
C SER A 58 7.11 1.79 -10.74
N GLY A 59 7.61 2.82 -10.06
CA GLY A 59 7.65 4.18 -10.61
C GLY A 59 6.28 4.85 -10.72
N THR A 60 5.22 4.27 -10.12
CA THR A 60 3.91 4.93 -9.99
C THR A 60 3.80 5.60 -8.62
N ILE A 61 3.60 6.91 -8.63
CA ILE A 61 3.21 7.69 -7.46
C ILE A 61 1.73 7.40 -7.21
N ARG A 62 1.37 7.05 -5.98
CA ARG A 62 -0.03 6.84 -5.60
C ARG A 62 -0.33 7.43 -4.24
N VAL A 63 -1.40 8.21 -4.17
CA VAL A 63 -1.83 8.82 -2.92
C VAL A 63 -2.45 7.74 -2.02
N PRO A 64 -2.10 7.66 -0.72
CA PRO A 64 -2.69 6.71 0.20
C PRO A 64 -4.21 6.72 0.24
N ASP A 65 -4.82 5.53 0.34
CA ASP A 65 -6.27 5.40 0.55
C ASP A 65 -6.61 5.25 2.02
N LEU A 66 -5.75 4.57 2.78
CA LEU A 66 -5.94 4.27 4.19
C LEU A 66 -4.67 4.65 4.96
N TYR A 67 -4.86 5.35 6.08
CA TYR A 67 -3.86 5.51 7.13
C TYR A 67 -4.38 4.86 8.41
N ILE A 68 -3.74 3.78 8.83
CA ILE A 68 -3.95 3.12 10.12
C ILE A 68 -2.87 3.64 11.06
N VAL A 69 -3.21 4.49 12.01
CA VAL A 69 -2.21 5.15 12.85
C VAL A 69 -2.36 4.79 14.32
N GLN A 70 -1.22 4.78 15.02
CA GLN A 70 -1.10 4.44 16.43
C GLN A 70 -0.65 5.68 17.22
N GLU A 71 -0.84 5.64 18.54
CA GLU A 71 -0.54 6.74 19.46
C GLU A 71 -1.26 8.03 19.11
N VAL A 72 -2.58 7.94 18.93
CA VAL A 72 -3.42 9.11 18.68
C VAL A 72 -4.30 9.38 19.88
N SER A 73 -4.13 10.54 20.51
CA SER A 73 -5.05 10.99 21.55
C SER A 73 -6.31 11.66 20.97
N SER A 74 -7.35 11.78 21.82
CA SER A 74 -8.53 12.59 21.51
C SER A 74 -8.20 14.06 21.19
N GLY A 75 -7.04 14.57 21.64
CA GLY A 75 -6.55 15.91 21.34
C GLY A 75 -5.89 16.05 19.96
N THR A 76 -5.31 14.97 19.42
CA THR A 76 -4.52 15.01 18.18
C THR A 76 -5.25 14.42 16.98
N VAL A 77 -6.27 13.57 17.18
CA VAL A 77 -7.00 12.90 16.08
C VAL A 77 -7.54 13.87 15.01
N ASN A 78 -8.13 15.00 15.41
CA ASN A 78 -8.64 15.99 14.44
C ASN A 78 -7.52 16.86 13.83
N THR A 79 -6.43 17.06 14.57
CA THR A 79 -5.25 17.78 14.10
C THR A 79 -4.55 16.97 13.00
N LEU A 80 -4.34 15.68 13.22
CA LEU A 80 -3.76 14.79 12.22
C LEU A 80 -4.63 14.73 10.95
N ARG A 81 -5.96 14.63 11.07
CA ARG A 81 -6.86 14.75 9.91
C ARG A 81 -6.65 16.06 9.14
N SER A 82 -6.43 17.15 9.86
CA SER A 82 -6.19 18.46 9.24
C SER A 82 -4.85 18.49 8.51
N TYR A 83 -3.81 17.88 9.08
CA TYR A 83 -2.50 17.73 8.44
C TYR A 83 -2.56 16.87 7.17
N LEU A 84 -3.23 15.71 7.24
CA LEU A 84 -3.47 14.84 6.08
C LEU A 84 -4.19 15.59 4.96
N ASN A 85 -5.25 16.34 5.28
CA ASN A 85 -5.98 17.12 4.28
C ASN A 85 -5.19 18.32 3.74
N SER A 86 -4.30 18.92 4.55
CA SER A 86 -3.48 20.06 4.11
C SER A 86 -2.33 19.67 3.19
N THR A 87 -1.86 18.41 3.30
CA THR A 87 -0.75 17.85 2.52
C THR A 87 -1.25 17.01 1.34
N ALA A 88 -2.54 16.67 1.31
CA ALA A 88 -3.17 15.96 0.21
C ALA A 88 -3.13 16.77 -1.11
N PRO A 89 -2.95 16.10 -2.26
CA PRO A 89 -3.16 16.73 -3.56
C PRO A 89 -4.57 17.31 -3.72
N LEU A 90 -4.70 18.32 -4.59
CA LEU A 90 -5.98 18.99 -4.84
C LEU A 90 -7.08 17.98 -5.23
N GLY A 91 -8.23 18.09 -4.56
CA GLY A 91 -9.40 17.23 -4.81
C GLY A 91 -9.43 15.97 -3.93
N ILE A 92 -8.37 15.67 -3.19
CA ILE A 92 -8.34 14.56 -2.24
C ILE A 92 -8.75 15.06 -0.85
N THR A 93 -9.57 14.28 -0.17
CA THR A 93 -9.99 14.55 1.21
C THR A 93 -10.05 13.26 2.02
N TYR A 94 -9.45 13.30 3.19
CA TYR A 94 -9.44 12.24 4.19
C TYR A 94 -10.51 12.47 5.25
N ASN A 95 -11.34 11.45 5.44
CA ASN A 95 -12.27 11.34 6.55
C ASN A 95 -11.65 10.54 7.69
N LEU A 96 -12.11 10.81 8.90
CA LEU A 96 -11.82 10.00 10.08
C LEU A 96 -12.93 8.94 10.18
N ALA A 97 -12.55 7.68 10.33
CA ALA A 97 -13.46 6.58 10.66
C ALA A 97 -13.92 6.66 12.13
N THR A 98 -14.80 5.76 12.55
CA THR A 98 -15.21 5.64 13.95
C THR A 98 -13.97 5.55 14.86
N PHE A 99 -13.82 6.48 15.80
CA PHE A 99 -12.66 6.55 16.69
C PHE A 99 -13.05 6.20 18.13
N THR A 100 -12.33 5.26 18.74
CA THR A 100 -12.50 4.88 20.14
C THR A 100 -11.43 5.54 20.98
N SER A 101 -11.83 6.35 21.95
CA SER A 101 -10.90 6.96 22.92
C SER A 101 -11.01 6.23 24.25
N ASN A 102 -9.88 5.69 24.73
CA ASN A 102 -9.78 5.09 26.06
C ASN A 102 -9.10 6.03 27.09
N GLY A 103 -8.75 7.25 26.64
CA GLY A 103 -8.27 8.36 27.47
C GLY A 103 -6.78 8.29 27.79
N GLY A 104 -6.03 7.37 27.16
CA GLY A 104 -4.64 7.10 27.50
C GLY A 104 -3.61 7.62 26.48
N GLY A 105 -4.04 8.15 25.32
CA GLY A 105 -3.15 8.70 24.29
C GLY A 105 -2.44 7.66 23.43
N GLY A 106 -2.80 6.38 23.57
CA GLY A 106 -2.22 5.24 22.84
C GLY A 106 -3.16 4.62 21.82
N GLU A 107 -4.27 5.29 21.51
CA GLU A 107 -5.36 4.74 20.70
C GLU A 107 -5.03 4.67 19.21
N ASN A 108 -5.82 3.88 18.48
CA ASN A 108 -5.69 3.69 17.05
C ASN A 108 -6.69 4.58 16.31
N ALA A 109 -6.30 5.12 15.15
CA ALA A 109 -7.22 5.82 14.27
C ALA A 109 -7.09 5.34 12.82
N LEU A 110 -8.22 5.29 12.12
CA LEU A 110 -8.26 5.05 10.69
C LEU A 110 -8.70 6.33 9.98
N TYR A 111 -7.84 6.84 9.11
CA TYR A 111 -8.23 7.86 8.12
C TYR A 111 -8.33 7.22 6.76
N TYR A 112 -9.36 7.60 6.01
CA TYR A 112 -9.60 7.04 4.70
C TYR A 112 -9.92 8.12 3.67
N ARG A 113 -9.44 7.90 2.45
CA ARG A 113 -9.67 8.77 1.32
C ARG A 113 -11.12 8.66 0.85
N SER A 114 -11.86 9.76 0.94
CA SER A 114 -13.33 9.76 0.86
C SER A 114 -13.91 9.46 -0.53
N ASP A 115 -13.12 9.63 -1.60
CA ASP A 115 -13.51 9.30 -2.97
C ASP A 115 -13.27 7.83 -3.33
N THR A 116 -12.47 7.08 -2.55
CA THR A 116 -12.17 5.66 -2.80
C THR A 116 -12.67 4.71 -1.73
N ILE A 117 -12.82 5.17 -0.49
CA ILE A 117 -13.20 4.35 0.65
C ILE A 117 -14.40 4.95 1.38
N MET A 118 -15.26 4.06 1.86
CA MET A 118 -16.33 4.39 2.80
C MET A 118 -16.34 3.40 3.96
N GLU A 119 -16.39 3.90 5.19
CA GLU A 119 -16.58 3.08 6.38
C GLU A 119 -18.03 2.59 6.51
N VAL A 120 -18.19 1.34 6.95
CA VAL A 120 -19.45 0.77 7.43
C VAL A 120 -19.50 0.89 8.95
N ALA A 121 -19.79 2.09 9.46
CA ALA A 121 -19.55 2.47 10.86
C ALA A 121 -20.24 1.58 11.92
N ASN A 122 -21.38 0.95 11.61
CA ASN A 122 -22.07 0.06 12.55
C ASN A 122 -21.37 -1.31 12.74
N GLU A 123 -20.39 -1.62 11.90
CA GLU A 123 -19.56 -2.84 11.96
C GLU A 123 -18.23 -2.62 12.67
N HIS A 124 -17.94 -1.38 13.11
CA HIS A 124 -16.81 -1.08 13.96
C HIS A 124 -16.89 -1.84 15.29
N ARG A 125 -15.75 -2.32 15.77
CA ARG A 125 -15.60 -3.00 17.06
C ARG A 125 -14.31 -2.56 17.73
N ASP A 126 -14.39 -2.39 19.04
CA ASP A 126 -13.20 -2.34 19.90
C ASP A 126 -12.91 -3.76 20.42
N ILE A 127 -11.76 -4.30 20.03
CA ILE A 127 -11.26 -5.61 20.42
C ILE A 127 -10.31 -5.40 21.59
N THR A 128 -10.83 -5.61 22.79
CA THR A 128 -10.08 -5.50 24.05
C THR A 128 -10.02 -6.83 24.78
N ASN A 129 -8.91 -7.07 25.47
CA ASN A 129 -8.75 -8.19 26.39
C ASN A 129 -8.05 -7.81 27.70
N HIS A 130 -7.66 -6.54 27.87
CA HIS A 130 -7.13 -6.01 29.11
C HIS A 130 -7.59 -4.55 29.30
N SER A 131 -7.51 -4.05 30.53
CA SER A 131 -7.71 -2.63 30.84
C SER A 131 -6.49 -1.83 30.39
N GLY A 132 -6.64 -0.84 29.51
CA GLY A 132 -5.56 0.03 29.06
C GLY A 132 -5.82 0.64 27.67
N PRO A 133 -4.96 1.56 27.19
CA PRO A 133 -5.16 2.25 25.90
C PRO A 133 -4.87 1.39 24.66
N ARG A 134 -4.48 0.11 24.81
CA ARG A 134 -4.03 -0.78 23.73
C ARG A 134 -5.14 -1.63 23.09
N ALA A 135 -6.37 -1.17 23.25
CA ALA A 135 -7.53 -1.61 22.49
C ALA A 135 -7.23 -1.66 20.99
N THR A 136 -7.52 -2.78 20.33
CA THR A 136 -7.44 -2.88 18.86
C THR A 136 -8.77 -2.50 18.25
N ASP A 137 -8.78 -1.51 17.37
CA ASP A 137 -9.98 -1.17 16.61
C ASP A 137 -10.07 -2.06 15.38
N ARG A 138 -11.26 -2.62 15.13
CA ARG A 138 -11.62 -3.26 13.87
C ARG A 138 -12.64 -2.40 13.14
N TRP A 139 -12.27 -1.88 11.98
CA TRP A 139 -13.17 -1.22 11.05
C TRP A 139 -13.60 -2.15 9.93
N LYS A 140 -14.82 -1.98 9.43
CA LYS A 140 -15.21 -2.51 8.12
C LYS A 140 -15.28 -1.35 7.14
N VAL A 141 -14.60 -1.47 6.01
CA VAL A 141 -14.64 -0.48 4.93
C VAL A 141 -15.06 -1.13 3.62
N ARG A 142 -15.52 -0.31 2.68
CA ARG A 142 -15.86 -0.69 1.31
C ARG A 142 -15.20 0.25 0.32
N LEU A 143 -14.91 -0.27 -0.87
CA LEU A 143 -14.52 0.55 -2.00
C LEU A 143 -15.75 1.33 -2.49
N THR A 144 -15.62 2.63 -2.70
CA THR A 144 -16.72 3.48 -3.22
C THR A 144 -17.16 3.04 -4.61
N GLN A 145 -16.21 2.55 -5.42
CA GLN A 145 -16.42 2.11 -6.79
C GLN A 145 -16.77 0.61 -6.89
N ALA A 146 -16.59 -0.17 -5.82
CA ALA A 146 -16.88 -1.60 -5.74
C ALA A 146 -17.59 -1.93 -4.41
N THR A 147 -18.86 -1.55 -4.30
CA THR A 147 -19.57 -1.54 -3.00
C THR A 147 -19.84 -2.92 -2.40
N ASN A 148 -19.65 -4.00 -3.17
CA ASN A 148 -19.84 -5.36 -2.69
C ASN A 148 -18.59 -5.93 -2.01
N THR A 149 -17.44 -5.30 -2.20
CA THR A 149 -16.16 -5.77 -1.69
C THR A 149 -15.79 -4.97 -0.46
N SER A 150 -15.60 -5.69 0.64
CA SER A 150 -15.32 -5.11 1.94
C SER A 150 -13.97 -5.58 2.45
N LEU A 151 -13.30 -4.71 3.19
CA LEU A 151 -12.09 -5.01 3.95
C LEU A 151 -12.39 -4.85 5.44
N TYR A 152 -11.89 -5.77 6.25
CA TYR A 152 -11.78 -5.58 7.69
C TYR A 152 -10.38 -5.10 8.01
N ILE A 153 -10.27 -3.96 8.66
CA ILE A 153 -9.00 -3.32 9.01
C ILE A 153 -8.86 -3.39 10.52
N TYR A 154 -7.84 -4.08 11.01
CA TYR A 154 -7.46 -4.10 12.42
C TYR A 154 -6.29 -3.15 12.62
N GLY A 155 -6.49 -2.11 13.44
CA GLY A 155 -5.43 -1.20 13.87
C GLY A 155 -5.02 -1.50 15.31
N SER A 156 -3.76 -1.86 15.52
CA SER A 156 -3.26 -2.34 16.81
C SER A 156 -2.00 -1.60 17.26
N HIS A 157 -1.87 -1.40 18.57
CA HIS A 157 -0.66 -0.91 19.20
C HIS A 157 -0.34 -1.79 20.42
N PHE A 158 0.43 -2.87 20.22
CA PHE A 158 0.66 -3.89 21.24
C PHE A 158 1.60 -3.44 22.35
N LYS A 159 1.46 -4.06 23.53
CA LYS A 159 2.27 -3.78 24.72
C LYS A 159 3.76 -3.61 24.39
N ALA A 160 4.29 -2.41 24.64
CA ALA A 160 5.71 -2.11 24.46
C ALA A 160 6.63 -2.78 25.51
N ASP A 161 7.94 -2.61 25.32
CA ASP A 161 9.02 -3.07 26.20
C ASP A 161 9.32 -4.58 26.11
N VAL A 162 10.55 -4.95 26.47
CA VAL A 162 11.10 -6.32 26.38
C VAL A 162 10.71 -7.19 27.57
N GLY A 163 10.90 -8.49 27.43
CA GLY A 163 10.80 -9.45 28.53
C GLY A 163 9.47 -10.19 28.60
N SER A 164 9.52 -11.38 29.19
CA SER A 164 8.45 -12.39 29.07
C SER A 164 7.08 -11.93 29.54
N SER A 165 6.99 -11.04 30.53
CA SER A 165 5.69 -10.51 30.97
C SER A 165 5.05 -9.60 29.92
N ASN A 166 5.84 -8.84 29.17
CA ASN A 166 5.34 -7.99 28.08
C ASN A 166 4.98 -8.87 26.88
N GLU A 167 5.81 -9.86 26.55
CA GLU A 167 5.54 -10.86 25.50
C GLU A 167 4.20 -11.60 25.74
N SER A 168 3.92 -12.02 26.98
CA SER A 168 2.63 -12.66 27.32
C SER A 168 1.43 -11.72 27.19
N MET A 169 1.61 -10.41 27.41
CA MET A 169 0.53 -9.43 27.17
C MET A 169 0.28 -9.29 25.67
N ARG A 170 1.34 -9.18 24.85
CA ARG A 170 1.23 -9.16 23.38
C ARG A 170 0.59 -10.43 22.83
N GLU A 171 0.94 -11.59 23.38
CA GLU A 171 0.29 -12.86 23.01
C GLU A 171 -1.20 -12.82 23.29
N SER A 172 -1.60 -12.32 24.46
CA SER A 172 -3.00 -12.14 24.79
C SER A 172 -3.68 -11.22 23.76
N GLU A 173 -3.10 -10.05 23.46
CA GLU A 173 -3.62 -9.07 22.48
C GLU A 173 -3.83 -9.73 21.11
N ALA A 174 -2.83 -10.45 20.60
CA ALA A 174 -2.91 -11.21 19.35
C ALA A 174 -4.00 -12.30 19.39
N ASN A 175 -4.15 -13.00 20.53
CA ASN A 175 -5.20 -14.00 20.71
C ASN A 175 -6.60 -13.39 20.57
N ALA A 176 -6.83 -12.19 21.10
CA ALA A 176 -8.12 -11.50 21.01
C ALA A 176 -8.46 -11.12 19.57
N ILE A 177 -7.47 -10.58 18.84
CA ILE A 177 -7.61 -10.21 17.42
C ILE A 177 -7.91 -11.44 16.57
N ARG A 178 -7.13 -12.51 16.71
CA ARG A 178 -7.31 -13.72 15.91
C ARG A 178 -8.64 -14.42 16.23
N ASN A 179 -9.05 -14.47 17.49
CA ASN A 179 -10.36 -15.02 17.85
C ASN A 179 -11.52 -14.23 17.20
N ASP A 180 -11.43 -12.89 17.17
CA ASP A 180 -12.45 -12.06 16.52
C ASP A 180 -12.42 -12.25 14.99
N ALA A 181 -11.24 -12.22 14.37
CA ALA A 181 -11.12 -12.40 12.93
C ALA A 181 -11.55 -13.80 12.46
N ASP A 182 -11.21 -14.86 13.20
CA ASP A 182 -11.69 -16.22 12.90
C ASP A 182 -13.22 -16.33 13.01
N SER A 183 -13.85 -15.51 13.85
CA SER A 183 -15.32 -15.48 13.98
C SER A 183 -16.04 -14.82 12.81
N LEU A 184 -15.32 -14.09 11.94
CA LEU A 184 -15.87 -13.53 10.70
C LEU A 184 -16.18 -14.62 9.66
N GLY A 185 -15.53 -15.79 9.76
CA GLY A 185 -15.66 -16.90 8.81
C GLY A 185 -14.69 -16.80 7.63
N ASP A 186 -14.66 -17.82 6.78
CA ASP A 186 -13.75 -17.91 5.63
C ASP A 186 -14.09 -16.88 4.53
N GLY A 187 -13.11 -16.54 3.69
CA GLY A 187 -13.34 -15.70 2.50
C GLY A 187 -13.48 -14.21 2.81
N VAL A 188 -12.89 -13.76 3.92
CA VAL A 188 -12.95 -12.36 4.36
C VAL A 188 -11.60 -11.68 4.15
N ASN A 189 -11.63 -10.54 3.47
CA ASN A 189 -10.43 -9.73 3.26
C ASN A 189 -10.07 -8.98 4.55
N VAL A 190 -8.98 -9.37 5.21
CA VAL A 190 -8.53 -8.72 6.46
C VAL A 190 -7.14 -8.15 6.28
N ILE A 191 -6.94 -6.92 6.77
CA ILE A 191 -5.63 -6.30 6.94
C ILE A 191 -5.40 -6.12 8.45
N TYR A 192 -4.30 -6.67 8.95
CA TYR A 192 -3.79 -6.45 10.30
C TYR A 192 -2.64 -5.46 10.24
N ALA A 193 -2.81 -4.29 10.82
CA ALA A 193 -1.84 -3.21 10.72
C ALA A 193 -1.55 -2.54 12.07
N GLY A 194 -0.31 -2.10 12.26
CA GLY A 194 0.08 -1.26 13.38
C GLY A 194 1.42 -1.60 14.00
N ASP A 195 1.69 -0.94 15.13
CA ASP A 195 2.89 -1.11 15.94
C ASP A 195 2.69 -2.28 16.91
N TRP A 196 3.32 -3.41 16.62
CA TRP A 196 3.17 -4.63 17.42
C TRP A 196 4.24 -4.80 18.49
N ASN A 197 5.24 -3.92 18.57
CA ASN A 197 6.32 -3.98 19.58
C ASN A 197 6.95 -5.39 19.74
N THR A 198 6.96 -6.21 18.68
CA THR A 198 7.51 -7.57 18.71
C THR A 198 8.97 -7.56 18.28
N TYR A 199 9.85 -8.11 19.11
CA TYR A 199 11.30 -8.04 18.88
C TYR A 199 11.85 -9.20 18.03
N ALA A 200 11.03 -10.24 17.81
CA ALA A 200 11.42 -11.38 17.00
C ALA A 200 10.22 -12.04 16.32
N ASN A 201 10.48 -12.62 15.16
CA ASN A 201 9.51 -13.42 14.39
C ASN A 201 9.12 -14.77 15.04
N ILE A 202 9.67 -15.07 16.22
CA ILE A 202 9.32 -16.25 17.03
C ILE A 202 8.50 -15.87 18.26
N GLU A 203 8.23 -14.59 18.48
CA GLU A 203 7.44 -14.14 19.62
C GLU A 203 6.01 -14.69 19.52
N PRO A 204 5.42 -15.21 20.61
CA PRO A 204 4.09 -15.85 20.54
C PRO A 204 3.01 -14.98 19.91
N ALA A 205 3.03 -13.66 20.16
CA ALA A 205 2.11 -12.70 19.56
C ALA A 205 2.20 -12.67 18.02
N TYR A 206 3.42 -12.64 17.47
CA TYR A 206 3.64 -12.65 16.03
C TYR A 206 3.26 -14.01 15.42
N VAL A 207 3.68 -15.11 16.06
CA VAL A 207 3.40 -16.47 15.57
C VAL A 207 1.90 -16.77 15.54
N ARG A 208 1.13 -16.24 16.50
CA ARG A 208 -0.32 -16.42 16.61
C ARG A 208 -1.07 -16.02 15.34
N PHE A 209 -0.56 -15.09 14.54
CA PHE A 209 -1.20 -14.68 13.29
C PHE A 209 -1.14 -15.75 12.20
N PHE A 210 -0.18 -16.70 12.26
CA PHE A 210 -0.04 -17.78 11.26
C PHE A 210 -0.77 -19.07 11.63
N ASP A 211 -1.42 -19.10 12.80
CA ASP A 211 -2.23 -20.25 13.22
C ASP A 211 -3.38 -20.49 12.24
N SER A 212 -3.67 -21.76 11.98
CA SER A 212 -4.74 -22.16 11.08
C SER A 212 -6.10 -21.65 11.55
N GLY A 213 -6.85 -21.05 10.64
CA GLY A 213 -8.20 -20.53 10.89
C GLY A 213 -8.57 -19.52 9.80
N PRO A 214 -9.84 -19.07 9.76
CA PRO A 214 -10.32 -18.16 8.72
C PRO A 214 -9.55 -16.84 8.62
N GLY A 215 -9.08 -16.28 9.73
CA GLY A 215 -8.30 -15.04 9.71
C GLY A 215 -6.78 -15.26 9.68
N LYS A 216 -6.30 -16.44 9.26
CA LYS A 216 -4.86 -16.73 9.20
C LYS A 216 -4.17 -15.68 8.32
N ALA A 217 -3.13 -15.07 8.86
CA ALA A 217 -2.39 -14.03 8.17
C ALA A 217 -1.22 -14.56 7.35
N VAL A 218 -0.79 -13.72 6.42
CA VAL A 218 0.41 -13.79 5.61
C VAL A 218 1.17 -12.48 5.86
N ASP A 219 2.48 -12.61 6.09
CA ASP A 219 3.39 -11.48 6.18
C ASP A 219 4.20 -11.39 4.88
N PRO A 220 4.08 -10.29 4.11
CA PRO A 220 4.71 -10.16 2.80
C PRO A 220 6.24 -10.11 2.84
N VAL A 221 6.85 -9.93 4.02
CA VAL A 221 8.30 -9.97 4.22
C VAL A 221 8.71 -11.00 5.28
N TYR A 222 7.92 -12.08 5.41
CA TYR A 222 8.24 -13.19 6.31
C TYR A 222 9.60 -13.80 6.00
N GLU A 223 10.52 -13.70 6.97
CA GLU A 223 11.86 -14.27 6.89
C GLU A 223 12.25 -14.87 8.23
N ARG A 224 13.31 -15.70 8.25
CA ARG A 224 13.83 -16.32 9.49
C ARG A 224 14.32 -15.30 10.53
N SER A 225 14.62 -14.08 10.10
CA SER A 225 14.86 -12.90 10.91
C SER A 225 14.29 -11.71 10.15
N PHE A 226 13.79 -10.68 10.84
CA PHE A 226 13.31 -9.49 10.14
C PHE A 226 14.43 -8.86 9.30
N PRO A 227 14.22 -8.62 7.99
CA PRO A 227 15.21 -7.96 7.16
C PRO A 227 15.45 -6.52 7.63
N ILE A 228 16.70 -6.05 7.63
CA ILE A 228 17.05 -4.68 8.07
C ILE A 228 16.26 -3.62 7.29
N VAL A 229 16.05 -3.83 5.99
CA VAL A 229 15.25 -2.94 5.12
C VAL A 229 13.77 -2.83 5.51
N SER A 230 13.28 -3.73 6.36
CA SER A 230 11.92 -3.73 6.89
C SER A 230 11.82 -3.14 8.30
N HIS A 231 12.95 -2.80 8.94
CA HIS A 231 12.93 -2.12 10.23
C HIS A 231 12.19 -0.79 10.11
N SER A 232 11.50 -0.41 11.18
CA SER A 232 10.65 0.78 11.24
C SER A 232 10.93 1.64 12.46
N GLN A 233 11.63 1.15 13.49
CA GLN A 233 11.99 1.96 14.66
C GLN A 233 13.46 1.78 15.06
N SER A 234 14.15 2.82 15.54
CA SER A 234 13.80 4.25 15.52
C SER A 234 14.57 4.98 14.41
N PRO A 235 13.91 5.81 13.58
CA PRO A 235 14.59 6.63 12.57
C PRO A 235 15.39 7.78 13.19
N HIS A 236 15.40 7.90 14.52
CA HIS A 236 15.92 9.05 15.26
C HIS A 236 17.01 8.67 16.27
N ASP A 237 18.00 9.56 16.46
CA ASP A 237 19.15 9.35 17.36
C ASP A 237 19.35 10.43 18.44
N GLY A 238 18.40 11.37 18.62
CA GLY A 238 18.31 12.14 19.86
C GLY A 238 17.81 13.59 19.74
N SER A 239 16.62 13.86 20.30
CA SER A 239 15.95 15.15 20.64
C SER A 239 14.41 15.02 20.54
N GLU A 240 13.64 16.07 20.81
CA GLU A 240 12.18 16.18 20.52
C GLU A 240 11.21 15.24 21.27
N GLY A 241 11.64 14.52 22.31
CA GLY A 241 10.73 13.68 23.12
C GLY A 241 10.36 12.34 22.49
N LEU A 242 10.96 12.02 21.34
CA LEU A 242 10.82 10.78 20.59
C LEU A 242 11.74 9.67 21.14
N VAL A 243 11.32 8.41 21.04
CA VAL A 243 12.15 7.25 21.40
C VAL A 243 13.35 7.15 20.44
N THR A 244 14.54 6.99 21.02
CA THR A 244 15.80 6.82 20.27
C THR A 244 16.23 5.36 20.28
N GLY A 245 17.10 4.98 19.34
CA GLY A 245 17.70 3.65 19.35
C GLY A 245 18.42 3.33 18.04
N GLY A 246 18.03 4.00 16.95
CA GLY A 246 18.46 3.67 15.60
C GLY A 246 17.57 2.60 14.97
N MET A 247 17.68 2.41 13.64
CA MET A 247 16.83 1.53 12.84
C MET A 247 17.08 0.03 13.12
N ASP A 248 16.67 -0.43 14.28
CA ASP A 248 17.05 -1.73 14.84
C ASP A 248 15.93 -2.77 14.81
N ASP A 249 14.67 -2.32 14.84
CA ASP A 249 13.53 -3.19 15.01
C ASP A 249 12.47 -2.97 13.93
N ARG A 250 11.79 -4.05 13.55
CA ARG A 250 10.56 -4.01 12.76
C ARG A 250 9.38 -4.14 13.73
N PHE A 251 8.78 -3.02 14.07
CA PHE A 251 7.58 -2.99 14.92
C PHE A 251 6.30 -2.73 14.16
N ASP A 252 6.38 -2.13 12.98
CA ASP A 252 5.20 -1.73 12.21
C ASP A 252 4.90 -2.76 11.12
N PHE A 253 3.71 -3.36 11.18
CA PHE A 253 3.30 -4.45 10.30
C PHE A 253 2.12 -4.05 9.44
N ILE A 254 2.07 -4.58 8.22
CA ILE A 254 0.85 -4.72 7.42
C ILE A 254 0.84 -6.19 6.99
N GLN A 255 0.12 -7.01 7.75
CA GLN A 255 -0.17 -8.40 7.39
C GLN A 255 -1.59 -8.48 6.85
N MET A 256 -1.89 -9.56 6.13
CA MET A 256 -3.20 -9.74 5.51
C MET A 256 -3.61 -11.20 5.52
N THR A 257 -4.90 -11.50 5.35
CA THR A 257 -5.34 -12.88 5.17
C THR A 257 -4.92 -13.49 3.83
N GLU A 258 -5.04 -14.81 3.71
CA GLU A 258 -4.68 -15.54 2.48
C GLU A 258 -5.52 -15.10 1.26
N GLU A 259 -6.73 -14.59 1.48
CA GLU A 259 -7.60 -14.00 0.43
C GLU A 259 -6.99 -12.76 -0.23
N LEU A 260 -6.00 -12.11 0.39
CA LEU A 260 -5.31 -10.94 -0.17
C LEU A 260 -3.97 -11.27 -0.83
N VAL A 261 -3.69 -12.57 -1.05
CA VAL A 261 -2.46 -13.07 -1.69
C VAL A 261 -2.74 -14.24 -2.67
N ASP A 262 -3.97 -14.42 -3.12
CA ASP A 262 -4.40 -15.52 -3.97
C ASP A 262 -4.43 -15.20 -5.47
N GLY A 263 -4.14 -13.95 -5.84
CA GLY A 263 -4.15 -13.45 -7.21
C GLY A 263 -5.54 -13.09 -7.74
N SER A 264 -6.53 -12.88 -6.88
CA SER A 264 -7.90 -12.50 -7.23
C SER A 264 -8.42 -11.30 -6.43
N ASP A 265 -9.57 -10.76 -6.82
CA ASP A 265 -10.29 -9.65 -6.18
C ASP A 265 -9.39 -8.50 -5.67
N ILE A 266 -9.00 -8.52 -4.39
CA ILE A 266 -8.00 -7.60 -3.85
C ILE A 266 -6.74 -8.40 -3.54
N ASP A 267 -5.60 -8.04 -4.12
CA ASP A 267 -4.38 -8.83 -3.97
C ASP A 267 -3.14 -7.94 -3.75
N ILE A 268 -2.24 -8.31 -2.84
CA ILE A 268 -1.03 -7.52 -2.60
C ILE A 268 -0.16 -7.47 -3.86
N VAL A 269 0.31 -6.28 -4.20
CA VAL A 269 1.32 -6.12 -5.24
C VAL A 269 2.64 -6.68 -4.73
N THR A 270 3.12 -7.74 -5.36
CA THR A 270 4.42 -8.34 -5.04
C THR A 270 5.53 -7.28 -5.05
N GLY A 271 6.26 -7.17 -3.94
CA GLY A 271 7.36 -6.21 -3.78
C GLY A 271 6.94 -4.78 -3.45
N ALA A 272 5.66 -4.50 -3.21
CA ALA A 272 5.19 -3.17 -2.84
C ALA A 272 5.14 -2.89 -1.32
N TYR A 273 5.36 -3.90 -0.48
CA TYR A 273 5.55 -3.68 0.96
C TYR A 273 6.90 -3.01 1.24
N ARG A 274 6.91 -1.95 2.05
CA ARG A 274 8.14 -1.21 2.39
C ARG A 274 8.01 -0.37 3.66
N SER A 275 9.11 -0.26 4.40
CA SER A 275 9.32 0.80 5.40
C SER A 275 9.86 2.02 4.69
N VAL A 276 9.05 3.08 4.59
CA VAL A 276 9.34 4.23 3.72
C VAL A 276 10.59 4.95 4.18
N GLY A 277 11.55 5.13 3.26
CA GLY A 277 12.83 5.78 3.55
C GLY A 277 13.91 4.85 4.12
N ASN A 278 13.59 3.58 4.45
CA ASN A 278 14.59 2.62 4.90
C ASN A 278 15.35 2.01 3.72
N ASP A 279 16.62 2.37 3.58
CA ASP A 279 17.53 1.86 2.55
C ASP A 279 18.34 0.63 3.01
N GLY A 280 18.22 0.23 4.28
CA GLY A 280 18.97 -0.86 4.89
C GLY A 280 20.39 -0.50 5.36
N ASN A 281 20.83 0.75 5.21
CA ASN A 281 22.20 1.18 5.55
C ASN A 281 22.32 1.86 6.93
N HIS A 282 21.20 2.04 7.62
CA HIS A 282 21.09 2.84 8.86
C HIS A 282 20.84 2.01 10.12
N TYR A 283 21.17 0.71 10.11
CA TYR A 283 21.11 -0.12 11.32
C TYR A 283 21.93 0.51 12.47
N ASN A 284 21.32 0.60 13.65
CA ASN A 284 21.85 1.26 14.86
C ASN A 284 22.23 2.75 14.64
N LYS A 285 21.54 3.42 13.73
CA LYS A 285 21.69 4.85 13.42
C LYS A 285 20.33 5.49 13.13
N ALA A 286 20.24 6.82 13.26
CA ALA A 286 19.13 7.56 12.68
C ALA A 286 19.10 7.40 11.15
N ILE A 287 17.90 7.52 10.57
CA ILE A 287 17.66 7.31 9.14
C ILE A 287 18.27 8.40 8.26
N ASN A 288 18.64 9.54 8.86
CA ASN A 288 19.32 10.66 8.24
C ASN A 288 20.83 10.72 8.59
N ASN A 289 21.38 9.66 9.20
CA ASN A 289 22.81 9.61 9.52
C ASN A 289 23.66 9.34 8.26
N GLY A 290 23.99 10.41 7.55
CA GLY A 290 24.76 10.32 6.31
C GLY A 290 23.84 10.35 5.09
N TYR A 291 24.15 9.53 4.09
CA TYR A 291 23.41 9.49 2.84
C TYR A 291 22.40 8.35 2.86
N ASN A 292 21.16 8.63 2.45
CA ASN A 292 20.08 7.66 2.38
C ASN A 292 19.77 7.31 0.92
N ASP A 293 20.05 6.06 0.53
CA ASP A 293 19.93 5.56 -0.84
C ASP A 293 18.47 5.39 -1.30
N TYR A 294 17.50 5.44 -0.37
CA TYR A 294 16.08 5.42 -0.72
C TYR A 294 15.69 6.68 -1.53
N PHE A 295 16.35 7.82 -1.26
CA PHE A 295 16.03 9.10 -1.88
C PHE A 295 17.08 9.53 -2.91
N PRO A 296 16.68 10.21 -4.00
CA PRO A 296 17.62 10.92 -4.85
C PRO A 296 18.48 11.90 -4.06
N THR A 297 19.69 12.19 -4.54
CA THR A 297 20.62 13.12 -3.87
C THR A 297 20.01 14.52 -3.63
N SER A 298 19.12 14.97 -4.52
CA SER A 298 18.42 16.26 -4.39
C SER A 298 17.30 16.27 -3.35
N GLU A 299 16.94 15.12 -2.79
CA GLU A 299 15.78 14.94 -1.90
C GLU A 299 16.17 14.38 -0.52
N GLN A 300 17.44 14.45 -0.12
CA GLN A 300 17.90 13.95 1.18
C GLN A 300 17.24 14.64 2.39
N TRP A 301 16.64 15.81 2.21
CA TRP A 301 15.80 16.43 3.25
C TRP A 301 14.62 15.53 3.68
N LYS A 302 14.21 14.57 2.84
CA LYS A 302 13.17 13.59 3.14
C LYS A 302 13.55 12.65 4.28
N SER A 303 14.82 12.22 4.38
CA SER A 303 15.27 11.44 5.53
C SER A 303 15.32 12.28 6.81
N ASP A 304 15.65 13.57 6.72
CA ASP A 304 15.57 14.48 7.88
C ASP A 304 14.13 14.65 8.37
N ALA A 305 13.17 14.73 7.44
CA ALA A 305 11.75 14.82 7.77
C ALA A 305 11.28 13.56 8.51
N LEU A 306 11.63 12.38 7.98
CA LEU A 306 11.30 11.10 8.61
C LEU A 306 11.91 10.96 10.01
N ALA A 307 13.17 11.36 10.20
CA ALA A 307 13.86 11.28 11.49
C ALA A 307 13.23 12.16 12.59
N LYS A 308 12.53 13.24 12.22
CA LYS A 308 12.00 14.25 13.17
C LYS A 308 10.48 14.24 13.28
N ALA A 309 9.79 13.51 12.41
CA ALA A 309 8.33 13.46 12.41
C ALA A 309 7.78 12.53 13.51
N SER A 310 8.40 11.37 13.69
CA SER A 310 8.02 10.34 14.67
C SER A 310 9.25 9.47 14.99
N ASP A 311 9.18 8.68 16.07
CA ASP A 311 10.13 7.60 16.38
C ASP A 311 9.82 6.30 15.64
N HIS A 312 8.91 6.33 14.66
CA HIS A 312 8.69 5.25 13.70
C HIS A 312 8.81 5.76 12.26
N LEU A 313 9.09 4.85 11.33
CA LEU A 313 8.89 5.05 9.90
C LEU A 313 7.47 4.61 9.51
N PRO A 314 6.82 5.33 8.58
CA PRO A 314 5.62 4.84 7.93
C PRO A 314 5.90 3.54 7.16
N VAL A 315 5.03 2.55 7.30
CA VAL A 315 5.07 1.30 6.51
C VAL A 315 3.93 1.33 5.50
N MET A 316 4.23 0.95 4.26
CA MET A 316 3.27 0.93 3.16
C MET A 316 3.14 -0.44 2.52
N ALA A 317 1.94 -0.73 2.03
CA ALA A 317 1.68 -1.80 1.08
C ALA A 317 0.71 -1.32 0.00
N ASP A 318 0.92 -1.79 -1.23
CA ASP A 318 0.02 -1.54 -2.34
C ASP A 318 -0.70 -2.84 -2.73
N PHE A 319 -1.97 -2.73 -3.09
CA PHE A 319 -2.83 -3.84 -3.48
C PHE A 319 -3.48 -3.54 -4.81
N THR A 320 -3.61 -4.55 -5.65
CA THR A 320 -4.45 -4.56 -6.83
C THR A 320 -5.92 -4.77 -6.45
N LEU A 321 -6.82 -4.38 -7.34
CA LEU A 321 -8.27 -4.50 -7.23
C LEU A 321 -8.78 -5.19 -8.50
N PHE A 322 -8.31 -6.42 -8.74
CA PHE A 322 -8.64 -7.25 -9.90
C PHE A 322 -10.13 -7.48 -10.00
N GLY A 323 -10.75 -7.09 -11.12
CA GLY A 323 -12.18 -7.33 -11.34
C GLY A 323 -13.11 -6.44 -10.48
N GLU A 324 -12.58 -5.85 -9.41
CA GLU A 324 -13.32 -5.04 -8.45
C GLU A 324 -13.59 -3.63 -8.95
N VAL A 325 -12.60 -2.98 -9.56
CA VAL A 325 -12.75 -1.63 -10.11
C VAL A 325 -12.25 -1.56 -11.54
N PHE A 326 -12.94 -0.76 -12.36
CA PHE A 326 -12.50 -0.51 -13.72
C PHE A 326 -11.18 0.28 -13.69
N SER A 327 -10.10 -0.38 -14.11
CA SER A 327 -8.74 0.10 -13.91
C SER A 327 -7.86 -0.20 -15.11
N LEU A 328 -6.73 0.50 -15.19
CA LEU A 328 -5.76 0.35 -16.26
C LEU A 328 -4.39 0.08 -15.66
N ASP A 329 -3.70 -0.85 -16.28
CA ASP A 329 -2.29 -1.10 -16.16
C ASP A 329 -1.58 -0.87 -17.51
N ALA A 330 -0.34 -0.38 -17.46
CA ALA A 330 0.57 -0.26 -18.58
C ALA A 330 1.97 -0.82 -18.23
N ASP A 331 2.50 -1.71 -19.07
CA ASP A 331 3.90 -2.17 -18.99
C ASP A 331 4.89 -0.98 -18.99
N LEU A 332 6.12 -1.23 -18.53
CA LEU A 332 7.23 -0.28 -18.77
C LEU A 332 7.41 -0.07 -20.28
N LEU A 333 7.60 1.18 -20.69
CA LEU A 333 7.73 1.55 -22.09
C LEU A 333 9.20 1.62 -22.48
N PHE A 334 9.65 0.69 -23.33
CA PHE A 334 10.98 0.74 -23.93
C PHE A 334 10.90 1.18 -25.38
N SER A 335 11.77 2.10 -25.78
CA SER A 335 11.84 2.58 -27.16
C SER A 335 12.02 1.42 -28.16
N ASN A 336 11.20 1.40 -29.22
CA ASN A 336 11.18 0.35 -30.24
C ASN A 336 10.84 -1.06 -29.73
N ALA A 337 10.24 -1.19 -28.55
CA ALA A 337 9.70 -2.45 -28.02
C ALA A 337 8.17 -2.48 -28.08
N PHE A 338 7.59 -3.66 -27.81
CA PHE A 338 6.16 -3.80 -27.54
C PHE A 338 5.90 -3.61 -26.06
N ALA A 339 4.76 -3.03 -25.74
CA ALA A 339 4.23 -2.87 -24.39
C ALA A 339 2.75 -3.25 -24.41
N THR A 340 2.26 -3.82 -23.32
CA THR A 340 0.86 -4.21 -23.14
C THR A 340 0.18 -3.25 -22.18
N LEU A 341 -1.01 -2.82 -22.55
CA LEU A 341 -1.98 -2.16 -21.68
C LEU A 341 -3.03 -3.19 -21.28
N ARG A 342 -3.43 -3.22 -20.01
CA ARG A 342 -4.42 -4.19 -19.50
C ARG A 342 -5.46 -3.44 -18.69
N THR A 343 -6.73 -3.75 -18.88
CA THR A 343 -7.77 -3.30 -17.94
C THR A 343 -8.27 -4.45 -17.11
N TYR A 344 -8.59 -4.15 -15.85
CA TYR A 344 -9.30 -5.05 -14.94
C TYR A 344 -10.62 -4.41 -14.53
N GLY A 345 -11.60 -5.22 -14.12
CA GLY A 345 -12.92 -4.71 -13.69
C GLY A 345 -13.72 -4.04 -14.81
N SER A 346 -13.35 -4.29 -16.07
CA SER A 346 -14.15 -3.85 -17.21
C SER A 346 -15.49 -4.60 -17.18
N ARG A 347 -16.57 -3.96 -17.63
CA ARG A 347 -17.84 -4.68 -17.85
C ARG A 347 -17.60 -5.83 -18.82
N PRO A 348 -17.92 -7.10 -18.44
CA PRO A 348 -17.65 -8.26 -19.29
C PRO A 348 -18.34 -8.16 -20.64
N ASN A 349 -17.63 -8.55 -21.71
CA ASN A 349 -18.10 -8.51 -23.10
C ASN A 349 -18.47 -7.10 -23.61
N GLU A 350 -17.98 -6.03 -22.98
CA GLU A 350 -18.08 -4.66 -23.49
C GLU A 350 -16.74 -4.18 -24.08
N MET A 351 -16.80 -3.28 -25.07
CA MET A 351 -15.61 -2.71 -25.69
C MET A 351 -14.87 -1.79 -24.72
N VAL A 352 -13.57 -2.01 -24.57
CA VAL A 352 -12.65 -1.13 -23.84
C VAL A 352 -11.83 -0.31 -24.84
N TYR A 353 -11.78 1.01 -24.63
CA TYR A 353 -10.99 1.92 -25.43
C TYR A 353 -9.74 2.33 -24.64
N PHE A 354 -8.56 2.00 -25.16
CA PHE A 354 -7.27 2.39 -24.56
C PHE A 354 -6.81 3.70 -25.17
N ILE A 355 -6.61 4.70 -24.33
CA ILE A 355 -6.41 6.10 -24.72
C ILE A 355 -5.11 6.60 -24.10
N TYR A 356 -4.40 7.48 -24.79
CA TYR A 356 -3.17 8.08 -24.28
C TYR A 356 -3.07 9.56 -24.61
N SER A 357 -2.24 10.27 -23.86
CA SER A 357 -1.77 11.62 -24.17
C SER A 357 -0.26 11.71 -23.97
N THR A 358 0.41 12.47 -24.83
CA THR A 358 1.81 12.89 -24.63
C THR A 358 1.90 14.38 -24.27
N ARG A 359 0.77 15.02 -23.96
CA ARG A 359 0.67 16.42 -23.56
C ARG A 359 0.47 16.59 -22.06
N GLY A 360 -0.06 15.57 -21.40
CA GLY A 360 -0.26 15.55 -19.95
C GLY A 360 -1.72 15.34 -19.57
N LEU A 361 -2.02 15.75 -18.34
CA LEU A 361 -3.36 15.78 -17.78
C LEU A 361 -4.17 16.93 -18.38
N GLY A 362 -5.49 16.75 -18.47
CA GLY A 362 -6.45 17.73 -18.97
C GLY A 362 -7.88 17.24 -18.77
N GLU A 363 -8.87 17.91 -19.32
CA GLU A 363 -10.27 17.44 -19.32
C GLU A 363 -10.77 17.34 -20.76
N THR A 364 -11.10 16.14 -21.21
CA THR A 364 -11.64 15.90 -22.55
C THR A 364 -12.92 15.09 -22.49
N VAL A 365 -14.04 15.71 -22.86
CA VAL A 365 -15.34 15.06 -22.91
C VAL A 365 -15.44 14.13 -24.13
N VAL A 366 -15.78 12.86 -23.90
CA VAL A 366 -16.07 11.86 -24.93
C VAL A 366 -17.56 11.54 -24.88
N GLY A 367 -18.36 12.36 -25.56
CA GLY A 367 -19.82 12.29 -25.49
C GLY A 367 -20.41 10.95 -25.91
N GLN A 368 -19.78 10.23 -26.85
CA GLN A 368 -20.24 8.91 -27.31
C GLN A 368 -20.17 7.84 -26.21
N LEU A 369 -19.20 7.95 -25.31
CA LEU A 369 -19.05 7.04 -24.17
C LEU A 369 -19.71 7.60 -22.91
N GLY A 370 -20.13 8.88 -22.91
CA GLY A 370 -20.69 9.53 -21.74
C GLY A 370 -19.66 9.71 -20.61
N VAL A 371 -18.39 9.94 -20.96
CA VAL A 371 -17.29 10.09 -20.00
C VAL A 371 -16.51 11.38 -20.22
N THR A 372 -15.77 11.80 -19.21
CA THR A 372 -14.75 12.86 -19.31
C THR A 372 -13.40 12.23 -18.98
N LEU A 373 -12.52 12.20 -19.97
CA LEU A 373 -11.13 11.76 -19.79
C LEU A 373 -10.34 12.84 -19.06
N ARG A 374 -9.39 12.40 -18.24
CA ARG A 374 -8.46 13.26 -17.48
C ARG A 374 -7.16 13.55 -18.26
N LEU A 375 -7.25 13.59 -19.58
CA LEU A 375 -6.12 13.74 -20.51
C LEU A 375 -6.25 15.00 -21.37
N ASP A 376 -5.14 15.72 -21.60
CA ASP A 376 -5.08 16.81 -22.58
C ASP A 376 -4.81 16.25 -23.97
N ARG A 377 -5.62 16.64 -24.96
CA ARG A 377 -5.52 16.18 -26.37
C ARG A 377 -5.30 14.66 -26.50
N PRO A 378 -6.20 13.83 -25.94
CA PRO A 378 -6.04 12.39 -25.99
C PRO A 378 -6.11 11.84 -27.41
N ALA A 379 -5.43 10.73 -27.64
CA ALA A 379 -5.46 9.92 -28.85
C ALA A 379 -5.78 8.47 -28.49
N LEU A 380 -6.47 7.77 -29.39
CA LEU A 380 -6.78 6.35 -29.22
C LEU A 380 -5.54 5.51 -29.51
N ALA A 381 -5.10 4.69 -28.56
CA ALA A 381 -4.07 3.68 -28.77
C ALA A 381 -4.64 2.45 -29.49
N GLY A 382 -5.86 2.06 -29.13
CA GLY A 382 -6.58 0.92 -29.69
C GLY A 382 -7.79 0.56 -28.85
N GLN A 383 -8.40 -0.58 -29.15
CA GLN A 383 -9.56 -1.09 -28.42
C GLN A 383 -9.51 -2.61 -28.39
N ASP A 384 -10.10 -3.20 -27.35
CA ASP A 384 -10.27 -4.64 -27.23
C ASP A 384 -11.62 -4.95 -26.54
N LEU A 385 -12.12 -6.18 -26.70
CA LEU A 385 -13.33 -6.63 -26.04
C LEU A 385 -12.97 -7.26 -24.69
N ALA A 386 -13.55 -6.76 -23.60
CA ALA A 386 -13.35 -7.37 -22.29
C ALA A 386 -13.88 -8.81 -22.27
N ASP A 387 -13.12 -9.72 -21.68
CA ASP A 387 -13.51 -11.11 -21.54
C ASP A 387 -14.59 -11.31 -20.46
N GLY A 388 -14.90 -12.57 -20.14
CA GLY A 388 -15.89 -12.92 -19.11
C GLY A 388 -15.51 -12.50 -17.68
N THR A 389 -14.23 -12.22 -17.43
CA THR A 389 -13.70 -11.77 -16.13
C THR A 389 -13.52 -10.25 -16.06
N GLY A 390 -13.74 -9.54 -17.17
CA GLY A 390 -13.56 -8.09 -17.25
C GLY A 390 -12.12 -7.67 -17.59
N LEU A 391 -11.28 -8.61 -18.02
CA LEU A 391 -9.95 -8.35 -18.54
C LEU A 391 -10.03 -7.94 -20.01
N ALA A 392 -9.37 -6.86 -20.41
CA ALA A 392 -9.09 -6.53 -21.81
C ALA A 392 -7.61 -6.19 -21.98
N GLU A 393 -7.00 -6.54 -23.11
CA GLU A 393 -5.57 -6.32 -23.32
C GLU A 393 -5.29 -5.68 -24.70
N LEU A 394 -4.39 -4.70 -24.71
CA LEU A 394 -3.91 -4.08 -25.95
C LEU A 394 -2.38 -4.04 -25.97
N THR A 395 -1.79 -4.82 -26.88
CA THR A 395 -0.35 -4.73 -27.17
C THR A 395 -0.07 -3.65 -28.23
N VAL A 396 0.74 -2.66 -27.87
CA VAL A 396 1.15 -1.55 -28.75
C VAL A 396 2.66 -1.54 -28.97
N LYS A 397 3.09 -1.04 -30.13
CA LYS A 397 4.52 -0.83 -30.41
C LYS A 397 4.94 0.59 -30.03
N VAL A 398 5.88 0.72 -29.11
CA VAL A 398 6.46 2.01 -28.71
C VAL A 398 7.38 2.53 -29.81
N PRO A 399 7.21 3.77 -30.31
CA PRO A 399 8.05 4.32 -31.37
C PRO A 399 9.52 4.45 -30.96
N ARG A 400 10.43 4.24 -31.92
CA ARG A 400 11.88 4.34 -31.70
C ARG A 400 12.35 5.73 -31.25
N ASN A 401 11.62 6.78 -31.60
CA ASN A 401 11.94 8.17 -31.29
C ASN A 401 11.20 8.69 -30.04
N ALA A 402 10.59 7.81 -29.24
CA ALA A 402 9.82 8.19 -28.07
C ALA A 402 10.61 8.21 -26.76
N SER A 403 11.90 7.82 -26.74
CA SER A 403 12.70 7.81 -25.49
C SER A 403 12.68 9.19 -24.81
N GLY A 404 12.44 9.19 -23.50
CA GLY A 404 12.30 10.38 -22.67
C GLY A 404 10.91 11.03 -22.69
N VAL A 405 10.00 10.60 -23.58
CA VAL A 405 8.63 11.13 -23.65
C VAL A 405 7.80 10.59 -22.49
N GLY A 406 7.11 11.49 -21.79
CA GLY A 406 6.06 11.14 -20.84
C GLY A 406 4.75 10.80 -21.56
N VAL A 407 4.10 9.71 -21.15
CA VAL A 407 2.84 9.23 -21.70
C VAL A 407 1.87 8.99 -20.55
N TRP A 408 0.67 9.55 -20.67
CA TRP A 408 -0.43 9.38 -19.73
C TRP A 408 -1.48 8.53 -20.41
N PHE A 409 -1.86 7.41 -19.81
CA PHE A 409 -2.86 6.50 -20.33
C PHE A 409 -4.13 6.54 -19.49
N GLU A 410 -5.26 6.31 -20.14
CA GLU A 410 -6.57 6.11 -19.50
C GLU A 410 -7.33 5.10 -20.37
N ALA A 411 -8.19 4.29 -19.77
CA ALA A 411 -9.11 3.45 -20.51
C ALA A 411 -10.56 3.85 -20.24
N ALA A 412 -11.44 3.60 -21.21
CA ALA A 412 -12.83 4.00 -21.15
C ALA A 412 -13.77 2.88 -21.60
N GLN A 413 -14.93 2.81 -20.93
CA GLN A 413 -16.13 2.10 -21.36
C GLN A 413 -17.33 3.07 -21.29
N GLN A 414 -18.53 2.59 -21.60
CA GLN A 414 -19.72 3.43 -21.52
C GLN A 414 -20.01 3.85 -20.06
N GLY A 415 -19.85 5.14 -19.79
CA GLY A 415 -20.14 5.78 -18.51
C GLY A 415 -19.05 5.60 -17.44
N GLN A 416 -17.88 5.06 -17.77
CA GLN A 416 -16.77 4.92 -16.82
C GLN A 416 -15.40 5.04 -17.48
N THR A 417 -14.44 5.58 -16.73
CA THR A 417 -13.03 5.62 -17.09
C THR A 417 -12.19 5.08 -15.95
N THR A 418 -10.97 4.67 -16.27
CA THR A 418 -9.97 4.29 -15.27
C THR A 418 -9.29 5.53 -14.70
N ASP A 419 -8.49 5.37 -13.63
CA ASP A 419 -7.51 6.38 -13.27
C ASP A 419 -6.43 6.53 -14.37
N VAL A 420 -5.72 7.66 -14.34
CA VAL A 420 -4.66 7.96 -15.31
C VAL A 420 -3.35 7.30 -14.87
N VAL A 421 -2.74 6.55 -15.78
CA VAL A 421 -1.45 5.88 -15.58
C VAL A 421 -0.35 6.64 -16.32
N TYR A 422 0.67 7.10 -15.61
CA TYR A 422 1.84 7.75 -16.23
C TYR A 422 2.99 6.78 -16.46
N ARG A 423 3.62 6.85 -17.63
CA ARG A 423 4.89 6.16 -17.95
C ARG A 423 5.82 7.12 -18.68
N LYS A 424 7.10 7.07 -18.31
CA LYS A 424 8.17 7.66 -19.11
C LYS A 424 8.79 6.59 -19.99
N VAL A 425 8.91 6.85 -21.28
CA VAL A 425 9.58 5.92 -22.20
C VAL A 425 11.08 5.93 -21.92
N ILE A 426 11.64 4.74 -21.74
CA ILE A 426 13.06 4.48 -21.50
C ILE A 426 13.74 4.19 -22.84
#